data_AF-A0A1E1FDC5-F1
#
_entry.id   AF-A0A1E1FDC5-F1
#
_cell.length_a   1.000
_cell.length_b   1.000
_cell.length_c   1.000
_cell.angle_alpha   90.00
_cell.angle_beta   90.00
_cell.angle_gamma   90.00
#
_symmetry.space_group_name_H-M   'P 1'
#
loop_
_entity.id
_entity.type
_entity.pdbx_description
1 polymer ?
#
loop_
_entity_poly.entity_id
_entity_poly.type
_entity_poly.pdbx_seq_one_letter_code
_entity_poly.pdbx_strand_id
1 'polypeptide(L)'
;PMKRFRDMEQLSGGEKTVAALALLFAIHSYQPAPFFVLDEVDAALDNTNVGKIANYIRSQASDLFQFIVISLKGSLYERGHSLVGIYR
;
A
#
# COMPACT_ATOMS: atom_id res chain seq x y z
N PRO A 1 2.46 0.60 18.08
CA PRO A 1 3.80 -0.02 18.17
C PRO A 1 4.23 -0.34 19.63
N MET A 2 3.36 -1.03 20.40
CA MET A 2 3.63 -1.40 21.82
C MET A 2 3.85 -2.91 22.01
N LYS A 3 4.30 -3.63 20.97
CA LYS A 3 4.50 -5.09 21.03
C LYS A 3 5.97 -5.42 21.28
N ARG A 4 6.20 -6.52 22.01
CA ARG A 4 7.53 -7.15 22.16
C ARG A 4 7.97 -7.76 20.83
N PHE A 5 9.28 -7.92 20.66
CA PHE A 5 9.86 -8.64 19.52
C PHE A 5 9.27 -10.04 19.42
N ARG A 6 8.90 -10.44 18.20
CA ARG A 6 8.34 -11.74 17.84
C ARG A 6 8.77 -12.09 16.43
N ASP A 7 8.85 -13.38 16.14
CA ASP A 7 9.17 -13.86 14.79
C ASP A 7 8.09 -13.47 13.79
N MET A 8 8.50 -13.35 12.51
CA MET A 8 7.61 -12.87 11.45
C MET A 8 6.37 -13.75 11.29
N GLU A 9 6.47 -15.05 11.53
CA GLU A 9 5.35 -15.99 11.49
C GLU A 9 4.23 -15.62 12.47
N GLN A 10 4.59 -15.07 13.63
CA GLN A 10 3.68 -14.71 14.72
C GLN A 10 3.04 -13.32 14.57
N LEU A 11 3.41 -12.57 13.53
CA LEU A 11 2.80 -11.28 13.21
C LEU A 11 1.41 -11.45 12.60
N SER A 12 0.53 -10.47 12.85
CA SER A 12 -0.78 -10.45 12.19
C SER A 12 -0.64 -10.24 10.69
N GLY A 13 -1.67 -10.58 9.91
CA GLY A 13 -1.70 -10.32 8.46
C GLY A 13 -1.41 -8.85 8.13
N GLY A 14 -2.07 -7.92 8.83
CA GLY A 14 -1.84 -6.49 8.60
C GLY A 14 -0.43 -6.02 8.97
N GLU A 15 0.19 -6.58 10.02
CA GLU A 15 1.58 -6.27 10.38
C GLU A 15 2.56 -6.75 9.31
N LYS A 16 2.34 -7.96 8.77
CA LYS A 16 3.12 -8.50 7.65
C LYS A 16 2.98 -7.63 6.40
N THR A 17 1.77 -7.18 6.08
CA THR A 17 1.51 -6.30 4.93
C THR A 17 2.21 -4.94 5.09
N VAL A 18 2.14 -4.31 6.26
CA VAL A 18 2.84 -3.04 6.51
C VAL A 18 4.36 -3.21 6.40
N ALA A 19 4.91 -4.30 6.94
CA ALA A 19 6.34 -4.59 6.83
C ALA A 19 6.77 -4.84 5.37
N ALA A 20 5.98 -5.59 4.60
CA ALA A 20 6.24 -5.84 3.18
C ALA A 20 6.22 -4.55 2.35
N LEU A 21 5.24 -3.67 2.57
CA LEU A 21 5.18 -2.37 1.91
C LEU A 21 6.37 -1.49 2.27
N ALA A 22 6.77 -1.45 3.54
CA ALA A 22 7.95 -0.71 3.98
C ALA A 22 9.23 -1.21 3.29
N LEU A 23 9.39 -2.53 3.17
CA LEU A 23 10.52 -3.12 2.44
C LEU A 23 10.48 -2.77 0.94
N LEU A 24 9.32 -2.85 0.31
CA LEU A 24 9.13 -2.50 -1.10
C LEU A 24 9.52 -1.03 -1.36
N PHE A 25 9.13 -0.10 -0.49
CA PHE A 25 9.51 1.30 -0.59
C PHE A 25 11.01 1.54 -0.31
N ALA A 26 11.63 0.75 0.56
CA ALA A 26 13.07 0.81 0.79
C ALA A 26 13.87 0.30 -0.43
N ILE A 27 13.37 -0.71 -1.15
CA ILE A 27 13.98 -1.15 -2.41
C ILE A 27 13.85 -0.05 -3.47
N HIS A 28 12.66 0.55 -3.57
CA HIS A 28 12.41 1.65 -4.50
C HIS A 28 13.33 2.86 -4.25
N SER A 29 13.64 3.19 -2.99
CA SER A 29 14.52 4.32 -2.69
C SER A 29 15.98 4.08 -3.11
N TYR A 30 16.40 2.82 -3.21
CA TYR A 30 17.72 2.46 -3.73
C TYR A 30 17.75 2.40 -5.26
N GLN A 31 16.75 1.74 -5.86
CA GLN A 31 16.60 1.63 -7.31
C GLN A 31 15.16 2.02 -7.70
N PRO A 32 14.94 3.28 -8.12
CA PRO A 32 13.61 3.78 -8.43
C PRO A 32 12.98 3.02 -9.60
N ALA A 33 11.81 2.45 -9.35
CA ALA A 33 10.96 1.86 -10.37
C ALA A 33 10.05 2.94 -10.98
N PRO A 34 9.79 2.95 -12.29
CA PRO A 34 8.93 3.96 -12.91
C PRO A 34 7.46 3.84 -12.47
N PHE A 35 7.02 2.65 -12.04
CA PHE A 35 5.66 2.43 -11.54
C PHE A 35 5.57 1.24 -10.59
N PHE A 36 4.51 1.22 -9.77
CA PHE A 36 4.08 0.07 -8.96
C PHE A 36 2.66 -0.36 -9.27
N VAL A 37 2.44 -1.67 -9.21
CA VAL A 37 1.11 -2.30 -9.28
C VAL A 37 0.85 -2.96 -7.93
N LEU A 38 -0.20 -2.51 -7.25
CA LEU A 38 -0.61 -3.00 -5.94
C LEU A 38 -1.99 -3.63 -6.06
N ASP A 39 -2.08 -4.94 -5.79
CA ASP A 39 -3.32 -5.71 -5.90
C ASP A 39 -3.80 -6.12 -4.51
N GLU A 40 -5.02 -5.70 -4.13
CA GLU A 40 -5.70 -6.00 -2.88
C GLU A 40 -4.85 -5.85 -1.60
N VAL A 41 -3.88 -4.91 -1.62
CA VAL A 41 -2.96 -4.68 -0.49
C VAL A 41 -3.68 -4.23 0.79
N ASP A 42 -4.93 -3.80 0.68
CA ASP A 42 -5.79 -3.37 1.77
C ASP A 42 -6.57 -4.52 2.43
N ALA A 43 -6.58 -5.73 1.88
CA ALA A 43 -7.37 -6.85 2.38
C ALA A 43 -7.06 -7.19 3.85
N ALA A 44 -5.77 -7.18 4.22
CA ALA A 44 -5.32 -7.51 5.56
C ALA A 44 -5.26 -6.31 6.53
N LEU A 45 -5.67 -5.12 6.09
CA LEU A 45 -5.51 -3.86 6.82
C LEU A 45 -6.83 -3.32 7.39
N ASP A 46 -6.74 -2.73 8.57
CA ASP A 46 -7.84 -1.96 9.16
C ASP A 46 -8.01 -0.59 8.47
N ASN A 47 -9.16 0.05 8.66
CA ASN A 47 -9.48 1.33 8.02
C ASN A 47 -8.45 2.44 8.33
N THR A 48 -7.87 2.42 9.54
CA THR A 48 -6.86 3.38 9.97
C THR A 48 -5.56 3.23 9.16
N ASN A 49 -5.08 2.00 8.95
CA ASN A 49 -3.86 1.73 8.20
C ASN A 49 -4.08 1.87 6.69
N VAL A 50 -5.27 1.53 6.17
CA VAL A 50 -5.64 1.81 4.78
C VAL A 50 -5.53 3.32 4.50
N GLY A 51 -6.09 4.17 5.37
CA GLY A 51 -5.98 5.63 5.21
C GLY A 51 -4.54 6.14 5.24
N LYS A 52 -3.68 5.57 6.09
CA LYS A 52 -2.24 5.93 6.13
C LYS A 52 -1.52 5.57 4.84
N ILE A 53 -1.75 4.37 4.32
CA ILE A 53 -1.14 3.93 3.05
C ILE A 53 -1.65 4.75 1.89
N ALA A 54 -2.95 5.04 1.85
CA ALA A 54 -3.52 5.84 0.79
C ALA A 54 -2.92 7.27 0.76
N ASN A 55 -2.70 7.87 1.92
CA ASN A 55 -2.01 9.16 2.03
C ASN A 55 -0.52 9.08 1.63
N TYR A 56 0.15 7.98 1.99
CA TYR A 56 1.55 7.75 1.61
C TYR A 56 1.69 7.57 0.09
N ILE A 57 0.87 6.73 -0.53
CA ILE A 57 0.85 6.54 -1.99
C ILE A 57 0.62 7.88 -2.69
N ARG A 58 -0.36 8.66 -2.21
CA ARG A 58 -0.66 9.98 -2.78
C ARG A 58 0.49 10.97 -2.63
N SER A 59 1.27 10.92 -1.56
CA SER A 59 2.39 11.84 -1.35
C SER A 59 3.66 11.44 -2.10
N GLN A 60 3.83 10.14 -2.40
CA GLN A 60 4.95 9.63 -3.19
C GLN A 60 4.68 9.65 -4.70
N ALA A 61 3.41 9.59 -5.11
CA ALA A 61 3.04 9.68 -6.52
C ALA A 61 3.53 11.00 -7.12
N SER A 62 4.28 10.90 -8.21
CA SER A 62 4.85 12.04 -8.95
C SER A 62 4.93 11.71 -10.43
N ASP A 63 5.31 12.69 -11.26
CA ASP A 63 5.46 12.47 -12.71
C ASP A 63 6.49 11.38 -13.06
N LEU A 64 7.44 11.13 -12.16
CA LEU A 64 8.49 10.11 -12.31
C LEU A 64 8.11 8.75 -11.73
N PHE A 65 7.05 8.67 -10.92
CA PHE A 65 6.67 7.46 -10.21
C PHE A 65 5.16 7.29 -10.08
N GLN A 66 4.63 6.29 -10.79
CA GLN A 66 3.20 6.02 -10.88
C GLN A 66 2.75 4.86 -10.01
N PHE A 67 1.53 4.95 -9.49
CA PHE A 67 0.88 3.88 -8.75
C PHE A 67 -0.39 3.43 -9.46
N ILE A 68 -0.49 2.12 -9.71
CA ILE A 68 -1.70 1.44 -10.16
C ILE A 68 -2.18 0.59 -8.99
N VAL A 69 -3.35 0.90 -8.46
CA VAL A 69 -3.90 0.23 -7.28
C VAL A 69 -5.22 -0.41 -7.64
N ILE A 70 -5.34 -1.70 -7.35
CA ILE A 70 -6.56 -2.50 -7.50
C ILE A 70 -7.08 -2.77 -6.08
N SER A 71 -8.29 -2.30 -5.80
CA SER A 71 -8.90 -2.43 -4.48
C SER A 71 -10.42 -2.29 -4.53
N LEU A 72 -11.08 -2.91 -3.56
CA LEU A 72 -12.52 -2.80 -3.33
C LEU A 72 -12.87 -1.81 -2.20
N LYS A 73 -11.90 -1.31 -1.42
CA LYS A 73 -12.16 -0.36 -0.33
C LYS A 73 -12.18 1.08 -0.83
N GLY A 74 -13.34 1.73 -0.69
CA GLY A 74 -13.55 3.15 -1.02
C GLY A 74 -12.50 4.07 -0.43
N SER A 75 -12.14 3.86 0.84
CA SER A 75 -11.15 4.68 1.54
C SER A 75 -9.76 4.72 0.90
N LEU A 76 -9.43 3.73 0.05
CA LEU A 76 -8.19 3.68 -0.72
C LEU A 76 -8.35 4.33 -2.10
N TYR A 77 -9.28 3.85 -2.92
CA TYR A 77 -9.41 4.32 -4.31
C TYR A 77 -10.01 5.74 -4.43
N GLU A 78 -10.79 6.22 -3.45
CA GLU A 78 -11.33 7.59 -3.45
C GLU A 78 -10.23 8.67 -3.42
N ARG A 79 -9.01 8.30 -3.02
CA ARG A 79 -7.85 9.21 -3.01
C ARG A 79 -7.02 9.15 -4.30
N GLY A 80 -7.41 8.31 -5.26
CA GLY A 80 -6.77 8.19 -6.55
C GLY A 80 -6.98 9.41 -7.44
N HIS A 81 -6.05 9.65 -8.35
CA HIS A 81 -6.17 10.74 -9.34
C HIS A 81 -7.19 10.41 -10.43
N SER A 82 -7.24 9.14 -10.84
CA SER A 82 -8.17 8.62 -11.85
C SER A 82 -8.71 7.27 -11.39
N LEU A 83 -9.94 6.96 -11.79
CA LEU A 83 -10.59 5.68 -11.52
C LEU A 83 -10.85 4.95 -12.83
N VAL A 84 -10.57 3.65 -12.84
CA VAL A 84 -10.86 2.77 -13.98
C VAL A 84 -11.86 1.71 -13.51
N GLY A 85 -13.10 1.82 -13.99
CA GLY A 85 -14.15 0.84 -13.73
C GLY A 85 -14.16 -0.26 -14.80
N ILE A 86 -14.29 -1.51 -14.39
CA ILE A 86 -14.40 -2.67 -15.27
C ILE A 86 -15.81 -3.25 -15.13
N TYR A 87 -16.54 -3.37 -16.23
CA TYR A 87 -17.85 -4.03 -16.31
C TYR A 87 -17.81 -5.09 -17.41
N ARG A 88 -18.77 -6.04 -17.38
CA ARG A 88 -18.88 -7.12 -18.34
C ARG A 88 -20.19 -7.04 -19.10
#